data_AF-X0W2W5-F1
#
_entry.id   AF-X0W2W5-F1
#
_cell.length_a   1.000
_cell.length_b   1.000
_cell.length_c   1.000
_cell.angle_alpha   90.00
_cell.angle_beta   90.00
_cell.angle_gamma   90.00
#
_symmetry.space_group_name_H-M   'P 1'
#
loop_
_entity.id
_entity.type
_entity.pdbx_description
1 polymer ?
#
loop_
_entity_poly.entity_id
_entity_poly.type
_entity_poly.pdbx_seq_one_letter_code
_entity_poly.pdbx_strand_id
1 'polypeptide(L)'
;FYLKLGERDKDILYKLKEFFNCGNVYFQRDRRKNHQNCYRYEVANRNDLEKVIIPFFKKNRLRLMSKRKDFEIFCKIIERMMRKEHLTKSGLRKLYQLKQKMH
;
A
#
# COMPACT_ATOMS: atom_id res chain seq x y z
N PHE A 1 0.95 0.08 1.31
CA PHE A 1 0.37 0.79 0.13
C PHE A 1 1.51 1.46 -0.62
N TYR A 2 1.52 1.46 -1.94
CA TYR A 2 2.57 2.16 -2.69
C TYR A 2 2.09 2.69 -4.04
N LEU A 3 2.78 3.71 -4.53
CA LEU A 3 2.73 4.20 -5.91
C LEU A 3 4.15 4.23 -6.46
N LYS A 4 4.32 3.75 -7.69
CA LYS A 4 5.61 3.76 -8.40
C LYS A 4 5.47 4.60 -9.66
N LEU A 5 6.38 5.54 -9.85
CA LEU A 5 6.44 6.41 -11.02
C LEU A 5 7.86 6.45 -11.58
N GLY A 6 7.98 6.86 -12.85
CA GLY A 6 9.26 7.11 -13.47
C GLY A 6 9.98 8.32 -12.86
N GLU A 7 11.29 8.41 -13.07
CA GLU A 7 12.11 9.50 -12.53
C GLU A 7 11.62 10.90 -12.90
N ARG A 8 11.04 11.08 -14.10
CA ARG A 8 10.48 12.37 -14.55
C ARG A 8 9.33 12.86 -13.68
N ASP A 9 8.58 11.95 -13.06
CA ASP A 9 7.38 12.26 -12.27
C ASP A 9 7.62 12.08 -10.76
N LYS A 10 8.89 11.98 -10.33
CA LYS A 10 9.23 11.70 -8.92
C LYS A 10 8.67 12.74 -7.95
N ASP A 11 8.53 14.00 -8.39
CA ASP A 11 8.03 15.09 -7.55
C ASP A 11 6.58 14.87 -7.12
N ILE A 12 5.79 14.14 -7.91
CA ILE A 12 4.42 13.71 -7.51
C ILE A 12 4.49 12.82 -6.26
N LEU A 13 5.50 11.95 -6.17
CA LEU A 13 5.67 11.04 -5.03
C LEU A 13 6.05 11.80 -3.76
N TYR A 14 6.87 12.84 -3.87
CA TYR A 14 7.21 13.71 -2.74
C TYR A 14 5.99 14.53 -2.29
N LYS A 15 5.21 15.09 -3.23
CA LYS A 15 3.94 15.76 -2.90
C LYS A 15 2.93 14.83 -2.24
N LEU A 16 2.90 13.54 -2.60
CA LEU A 16 2.06 12.56 -1.92
C LEU A 16 2.50 12.29 -0.48
N LYS A 17 3.82 12.23 -0.23
CA LYS A 17 4.37 12.11 1.12
C LYS A 17 3.96 13.31 1.98
N GLU A 18 4.07 14.52 1.44
CA GLU A 18 3.63 15.75 2.11
C GLU A 18 2.12 15.75 2.36
N PHE A 19 1.32 15.42 1.34
CA PHE A 19 -0.14 15.38 1.42
C PHE A 19 -0.66 14.41 2.48
N PHE A 20 -0.13 13.19 2.53
CA PHE A 20 -0.52 12.20 3.53
C PHE A 20 0.19 12.39 4.88
N ASN A 21 1.23 13.24 4.92
CA ASN A 21 2.12 13.44 6.05
C ASN A 21 2.64 12.12 6.65
N CYS A 22 2.87 11.10 5.79
CA CYS A 22 3.35 9.78 6.18
C CYS A 22 4.03 9.08 5.01
N GLY A 23 4.63 7.91 5.26
CA GLY A 23 5.33 7.13 4.25
C GLY A 23 6.67 7.72 3.79
N ASN A 24 7.31 7.02 2.86
CA ASN A 24 8.65 7.36 2.38
C ASN A 24 8.76 7.17 0.87
N VAL A 25 9.66 7.94 0.26
CA VAL A 25 9.99 7.86 -1.18
C VAL A 25 11.35 7.19 -1.33
N TYR A 26 11.40 6.14 -2.14
CA TYR A 26 12.59 5.32 -2.36
C TYR A 26 13.00 5.37 -3.83
N PHE A 27 14.30 5.59 -4.09
CA PHE A 27 14.87 5.43 -5.42
C PHE A 27 14.92 3.94 -5.81
N GLN A 28 14.55 3.63 -7.04
CA GLN A 28 14.58 2.28 -7.60
C GLN A 28 15.29 2.30 -8.96
N ARG A 29 16.54 1.83 -8.97
CA ARG A 29 17.31 1.71 -10.21
C ARG A 29 16.70 0.63 -11.10
N ASP A 30 16.42 0.98 -12.35
CA ASP A 30 16.01 0.00 -13.38
C ASP A 30 17.24 -0.34 -14.22
N ARG A 31 17.63 -1.62 -14.24
CA ARG A 31 18.84 -2.09 -14.95
C ARG A 31 18.54 -2.54 -16.38
N ARG A 32 17.27 -2.58 -16.78
CA ARG A 32 16.88 -3.04 -18.12
C ARG A 32 17.28 -2.00 -19.16
N LYS A 33 17.76 -2.46 -20.30
CA LYS A 33 18.07 -1.60 -21.45
C LYS A 33 16.79 -0.82 -21.85
N ASN A 34 16.95 0.46 -22.16
CA ASN A 34 15.88 1.38 -22.54
C ASN A 34 14.80 1.65 -21.47
N HIS A 35 15.05 1.31 -20.20
CA HIS A 35 14.16 1.68 -19.09
C HIS A 35 14.76 2.83 -18.28
N GLN A 36 13.91 3.74 -17.83
CA GLN A 36 14.31 4.80 -16.92
C GLN A 36 14.24 4.34 -15.46
N ASN A 37 15.06 4.94 -14.59
CA ASN A 37 14.92 4.74 -13.16
C ASN A 37 13.51 5.15 -12.70
N CYS A 38 13.11 4.58 -11.59
CA CYS A 38 11.82 4.85 -10.99
C CYS A 38 11.99 5.25 -9.53
N TYR A 39 10.93 5.81 -8.97
CA TYR A 39 10.81 6.07 -7.55
C TYR A 39 9.52 5.41 -7.05
N ARG A 40 9.51 5.07 -5.77
CA ARG A 40 8.37 4.43 -5.11
C ARG A 40 8.02 5.19 -3.83
N TYR A 41 6.83 5.75 -3.77
CA TYR A 41 6.22 6.17 -2.52
C TYR A 41 5.61 4.95 -1.85
N GLU A 42 5.97 4.66 -0.60
CA GLU A 42 5.44 3.54 0.16
C GLU A 42 5.06 3.94 1.59
N VAL A 43 3.87 3.51 2.00
CA VAL A 43 3.40 3.51 3.39
C VAL A 43 3.36 2.06 3.87
N ALA A 44 4.34 1.71 4.71
CA ALA A 44 4.48 0.37 5.30
C ALA A 44 4.18 0.34 6.81
N ASN A 45 4.24 1.50 7.48
CA ASN A 45 3.90 1.60 8.90
C ASN A 45 2.43 1.24 9.12
N ARG A 46 2.16 0.32 10.06
CA ARG A 46 0.80 -0.20 10.31
C ARG A 46 -0.15 0.88 10.86
N ASN A 47 0.36 1.77 11.71
CA ASN A 47 -0.43 2.87 12.26
C ASN A 47 -0.81 3.86 11.17
N ASP A 48 0.12 4.20 10.26
CA ASP A 48 -0.18 5.10 9.14
C ASP A 48 -1.19 4.48 8.17
N LEU A 49 -1.07 3.18 7.92
CA LEU A 49 -2.03 2.44 7.10
C LEU A 49 -3.44 2.48 7.72
N GLU A 50 -3.55 2.22 9.01
CA GLU A 50 -4.83 2.21 9.75
C GLU A 50 -5.44 3.61 9.90
N LYS A 51 -4.63 4.62 10.25
CA LYS A 51 -5.10 5.95 10.65
C LYS A 51 -5.17 6.96 9.51
N VAL A 52 -4.38 6.78 8.45
CA VAL A 52 -4.28 7.74 7.35
C VAL A 52 -4.81 7.13 6.05
N ILE A 53 -4.21 6.03 5.60
CA ILE A 53 -4.46 5.48 4.25
C ILE A 53 -5.84 4.84 4.15
N ILE A 54 -6.21 3.98 5.10
CA ILE A 54 -7.52 3.31 5.09
C ILE A 54 -8.66 4.33 5.18
N PRO A 55 -8.67 5.31 6.10
CA PRO A 55 -9.72 6.31 6.18
C PRO A 55 -9.84 7.15 4.90
N PHE A 56 -8.71 7.54 4.30
CA PHE A 56 -8.70 8.28 3.05
C PHE A 56 -9.43 7.52 1.93
N PHE A 57 -9.12 6.23 1.71
CA PHE A 57 -9.74 5.44 0.64
C PHE A 57 -11.14 4.90 0.99
N LYS A 58 -11.52 4.87 2.27
CA LYS A 58 -12.92 4.67 2.69
C LYS A 58 -13.79 5.88 2.33
N LYS A 59 -13.29 7.10 2.54
CA LYS A 59 -13.94 8.36 2.15
C LYS A 59 -13.93 8.54 0.63
N ASN A 60 -12.78 8.31 0.00
CA ASN A 60 -12.55 8.45 -1.43
C ASN A 60 -12.52 7.08 -2.11
N ARG A 61 -13.71 6.54 -2.39
CA ARG A 61 -13.88 5.18 -2.91
C ARG A 61 -13.16 4.99 -4.24
N LEU A 62 -12.41 3.90 -4.35
CA LEU A 62 -11.78 3.47 -5.59
C LEU A 62 -12.85 3.17 -6.65
N ARG A 63 -12.67 3.71 -7.85
CA ARG A 63 -13.63 3.60 -8.95
C ARG A 63 -13.64 2.22 -9.60
N LEU A 64 -12.47 1.57 -9.68
CA LEU A 64 -12.34 0.25 -10.28
C LEU A 64 -12.81 -0.83 -9.29
N MET A 65 -13.77 -1.65 -9.70
CA MET A 65 -14.36 -2.69 -8.86
C MET A 65 -13.34 -3.73 -8.37
N SER A 66 -12.36 -4.10 -9.20
CA SER A 66 -11.27 -5.01 -8.79
C SER A 66 -10.46 -4.42 -7.64
N LYS A 67 -9.98 -3.18 -7.81
CA LYS A 67 -9.20 -2.47 -6.78
C LYS A 67 -10.00 -2.21 -5.51
N ARG A 68 -11.31 -2.00 -5.62
CA ARG A 68 -12.20 -1.86 -4.46
C ARG A 68 -12.26 -3.15 -3.65
N LYS A 69 -12.46 -4.31 -4.31
CA LYS A 69 -12.43 -5.63 -3.65
C LYS A 69 -11.08 -5.89 -2.98
N ASP A 70 -9.97 -5.61 -3.67
CA ASP A 70 -8.63 -5.75 -3.11
C ASP A 70 -8.45 -4.86 -1.88
N PHE A 71 -8.93 -3.62 -1.94
CA PHE A 71 -8.85 -2.68 -0.83
C PHE A 71 -9.68 -3.12 0.39
N GLU A 72 -10.86 -3.72 0.18
CA GLU A 72 -11.66 -4.28 1.27
C GLU A 72 -10.94 -5.44 1.97
N ILE A 73 -10.31 -6.32 1.20
CA ILE A 73 -9.50 -7.41 1.75
C ILE A 73 -8.28 -6.85 2.48
N PHE A 74 -7.60 -5.85 1.90
CA PHE A 74 -6.50 -5.15 2.54
C PHE A 74 -6.90 -4.55 3.90
N CYS A 75 -8.06 -3.89 3.99
CA CYS A 75 -8.58 -3.36 5.25
C CYS A 75 -8.74 -4.48 6.31
N LYS A 76 -9.35 -5.62 5.92
CA LYS A 76 -9.53 -6.78 6.81
C LYS A 76 -8.21 -7.36 7.29
N ILE A 77 -7.20 -7.40 6.42
CA ILE A 77 -5.85 -7.87 6.76
C ILE A 77 -5.23 -6.94 7.81
N ILE A 78 -5.26 -5.62 7.59
CA ILE A 78 -4.70 -4.64 8.53
C ILE A 78 -5.41 -4.71 9.88
N GLU A 79 -6.74 -4.76 9.91
CA GLU A 79 -7.53 -4.90 11.14
C GLU A 79 -7.10 -6.13 11.97
N ARG A 80 -7.00 -7.29 11.31
CA ARG A 80 -6.54 -8.55 11.94
C ARG A 80 -5.08 -8.47 12.39
N MET A 81 -4.23 -7.73 11.67
CA MET A 81 -2.85 -7.49 12.09
C MET A 81 -2.77 -6.59 13.32
N MET A 82 -3.64 -5.56 13.43
CA MET A 82 -3.72 -4.70 14.61
C MET A 82 -4.19 -5.45 15.86
N ARG A 83 -5.09 -6.43 15.68
CA ARG A 83 -5.46 -7.41 16.73
C ARG A 83 -4.38 -8.44 17.05
N LYS A 84 -3.18 -8.32 16.47
CA LYS A 84 -2.04 -9.24 16.65
C LYS A 84 -2.33 -10.70 16.28
N GLU A 85 -3.39 -11.00 15.52
CA GLU A 85 -3.77 -12.38 15.18
C GLU A 85 -2.67 -13.11 14.38
N HIS A 86 -1.89 -12.34 13.60
CA HIS A 86 -0.74 -12.81 12.82
C HIS A 86 0.39 -13.43 13.67
N LEU A 87 0.41 -13.22 14.98
CA LEU A 87 1.42 -13.82 15.87
C LEU A 87 1.15 -15.31 16.14
N THR A 88 -0.04 -15.81 15.77
CA THR A 88 -0.37 -17.24 15.86
C THR A 88 -0.28 -17.91 14.49
N LYS A 89 0.12 -19.19 14.45
CA LYS A 89 0.16 -19.96 13.20
C LYS A 89 -1.20 -20.01 12.48
N SER A 90 -2.28 -20.18 13.24
CA SER A 90 -3.65 -20.20 12.70
C SER A 90 -4.05 -18.83 12.13
N GLY A 91 -3.80 -17.74 12.86
CA GLY A 91 -4.10 -16.39 12.39
C GLY A 91 -3.27 -15.98 11.18
N LEU A 92 -1.98 -16.32 11.14
CA LEU A 92 -1.13 -16.10 9.97
C LEU A 92 -1.64 -16.87 8.75
N ARG A 93 -2.06 -18.14 8.91
CA ARG A 93 -2.66 -18.93 7.82
C ARG A 93 -3.93 -18.29 7.26
N LYS A 94 -4.80 -17.76 8.14
CA LYS A 94 -6.01 -17.02 7.72
C LYS A 94 -5.66 -15.76 6.94
N LEU A 95 -4.65 -14.99 7.37
CA LEU A 95 -4.19 -13.81 6.64
C LEU A 95 -3.62 -14.16 5.27
N TYR A 96 -2.85 -15.25 5.19
CA TYR A 96 -2.34 -15.75 3.92
C TYR A 96 -3.47 -16.14 2.94
N GLN A 97 -4.51 -16.83 3.43
CA GLN A 97 -5.69 -17.14 2.62
C GLN A 97 -6.44 -15.90 2.15
N LEU A 98 -6.56 -14.87 2.98
CA LEU A 98 -7.13 -13.58 2.56
C LEU A 98 -6.27 -12.92 1.49
N LYS A 99 -4.95 -12.91 1.66
CA LYS A 99 -4.03 -12.29 0.71
C LYS A 99 -4.10 -12.91 -0.69
N GLN A 100 -4.33 -14.23 -0.77
CA GLN A 100 -4.50 -14.95 -2.03
C GLN A 100 -5.77 -14.55 -2.81
N LYS A 101 -6.75 -13.93 -2.15
CA LYS A 101 -7.97 -13.41 -2.80
C LYS A 101 -7.81 -12.01 -3.38
N MET A 102 -6.66 -11.36 -3.14
CA MET A 102 -6.33 -10.07 -3.74
C MET A 102 -5.65 -10.28 -5.09
N HIS A 103 -6.04 -9.51 -6.09
CA HIS A 103 -5.45 -9.51 -7.43
C HIS A 103 -4.23 -8.58 -7.55
#